data_AF-A0A820F3Y3-F1
#
_entry.id   AF-A0A820F3Y3-F1
#
_cell.length_a   1.000
_cell.length_b   1.000
_cell.length_c   1.000
_cell.angle_alpha   90.00
_cell.angle_beta   90.00
_cell.angle_gamma   90.00
#
_symmetry.space_group_name_H-M   'P 1'
#
loop_
_entity.id
_entity.type
_entity.pdbx_description
1 polymer ?
#
loop_
_entity_poly.entity_id
_entity_poly.type
_entity_poly.pdbx_seq_one_letter_code
_entity_poly.pdbx_strand_id
1 'polypeptide(L)'
;MLDYYRGKYEKKKFDSVSSSSILQRSFHYSGYQVGYLAYGFVIINYAIFIICLIFKILFIHPLLIKIVLKILAPLFILFALKHIIVYCLTKYFFLRIIRSHRNLRQNIEHQQKNNQQQDIYNERQDQAIYVDSSASSTSSTDDDYYDESHLFTLENRHAYFLFVYFNFFFDCFLGIISCILRLLKSSIALALYMPRLDYSIFGRSLEGIDNGYTAYTSYIYVEAMHTHPILITFTQIIYMNILDKRRRDKQFLLIDEKQIIEQNKRKSIRFRWFLLITLMNNLSLISTRRYHRKMIINNQKINHRTSSDSSLSNRTITIDMCQ
;
A
#
# COMPACT_ATOMS: atom_id res chain seq x y z
N MET A 1 -3.01 8.74 -7.86
CA MET A 1 -4.43 9.12 -8.01
C MET A 1 -5.42 7.96 -7.87
N LEU A 2 -5.32 6.87 -8.66
CA LEU A 2 -6.30 5.77 -8.60
C LEU A 2 -6.46 5.12 -7.20
N ASP A 3 -5.35 4.86 -6.51
CA ASP A 3 -5.39 4.32 -5.15
C ASP A 3 -5.89 5.34 -4.11
N TYR A 4 -5.85 6.63 -4.45
CA TYR A 4 -6.44 7.70 -3.65
C TYR A 4 -7.97 7.63 -3.71
N TYR A 5 -8.56 7.45 -4.90
CA TYR A 5 -10.00 7.21 -5.06
C TYR A 5 -10.48 5.94 -4.34
N ARG A 6 -9.62 4.92 -4.24
CA ARG A 6 -9.92 3.68 -3.51
C ARG A 6 -9.87 3.86 -1.98
N GLY A 7 -9.43 5.01 -1.48
CA GLY A 7 -9.30 5.27 -0.05
C GLY A 7 -8.17 4.50 0.63
N LYS A 8 -7.17 4.02 -0.13
CA LYS A 8 -6.00 3.29 0.43
C LYS A 8 -5.02 4.19 1.18
N TYR A 9 -5.09 5.51 0.96
CA TYR A 9 -4.25 6.48 1.65
C TYR A 9 -4.96 6.98 2.92
N GLU A 10 -4.22 7.10 4.02
CA GLU A 10 -4.76 7.55 5.30
C GLU A 10 -5.24 8.99 5.22
N LYS A 11 -6.56 9.18 5.17
CA LYS A 11 -7.24 10.48 5.22
C LYS A 11 -6.94 11.28 6.50
N LYS A 12 -6.50 10.58 7.57
CA LYS A 12 -6.22 11.13 8.91
C LYS A 12 -5.29 12.34 8.93
N LYS A 13 -4.36 12.49 7.97
CA LYS A 13 -3.47 13.67 7.93
C LYS A 13 -4.23 14.97 7.63
N PHE A 14 -5.32 14.92 6.87
CA PHE A 14 -6.04 16.12 6.41
C PHE A 14 -7.20 16.52 7.32
N ASP A 15 -7.78 15.58 8.06
CA ASP A 15 -8.91 15.87 8.97
C ASP A 15 -8.50 16.80 10.13
N SER A 16 -7.20 16.88 10.44
CA SER A 16 -6.64 17.80 11.46
C SER A 16 -6.30 19.20 10.95
N VAL A 17 -6.33 19.41 9.64
CA VAL A 17 -5.85 20.64 8.97
C VAL A 17 -7.05 21.44 8.48
N SER A 18 -7.06 22.76 8.71
CA SER A 18 -8.15 23.63 8.27
C SER A 18 -8.32 23.58 6.74
N SER A 19 -9.56 23.50 6.28
CA SER A 19 -9.90 23.47 4.84
C SER A 19 -9.31 24.66 4.06
N SER A 20 -9.26 25.85 4.68
CA SER A 20 -8.66 27.04 4.05
C SER A 20 -7.15 26.86 3.82
N SER A 21 -6.45 26.25 4.76
CA SER A 21 -5.02 25.99 4.65
C SER A 21 -4.68 24.89 3.64
N ILE A 22 -5.55 23.88 3.49
CA ILE A 22 -5.42 22.86 2.43
C ILE A 22 -5.58 23.53 1.06
N LEU A 23 -6.59 24.38 0.91
CA LEU A 23 -6.84 25.08 -0.35
C LEU A 23 -5.71 26.07 -0.69
N GLN A 24 -5.21 26.82 0.29
CA GLN A 24 -4.06 27.71 0.12
C GLN A 24 -2.82 26.94 -0.38
N ARG A 25 -2.49 25.81 0.25
CA ARG A 25 -1.38 24.95 -0.17
C ARG A 25 -1.57 24.40 -1.59
N SER A 26 -2.79 24.02 -1.93
CA SER A 26 -3.14 23.56 -3.29
C SER A 26 -2.88 24.64 -4.35
N PHE A 27 -3.16 25.92 -4.06
CA PHE A 27 -2.93 27.00 -5.03
C PHE A 27 -1.45 27.21 -5.36
N HIS A 28 -0.55 26.94 -4.42
CA HIS A 28 0.89 27.09 -4.65
C HIS A 28 1.53 25.93 -5.43
N TYR A 29 0.81 24.81 -5.63
CA TYR A 29 1.36 23.60 -6.25
C TYR A 29 1.97 23.86 -7.64
N SER A 30 1.23 24.54 -8.55
CA SER A 30 1.70 24.79 -9.91
C SER A 30 2.96 25.65 -9.95
N GLY A 31 3.02 26.71 -9.12
CA GLY A 31 4.18 27.57 -8.99
C GLY A 31 5.39 26.85 -8.41
N TYR A 32 5.18 26.05 -7.36
CA TYR A 32 6.24 25.22 -6.78
C TYR A 32 6.74 24.17 -7.77
N GLN A 33 5.87 23.54 -8.55
CA GLN A 33 6.30 22.54 -9.54
C GLN A 33 7.28 23.12 -10.54
N VAL A 34 6.97 24.29 -11.11
CA VAL A 34 7.86 24.95 -12.08
C VAL A 34 9.14 25.45 -11.39
N GLY A 35 9.02 26.06 -10.22
CA GLY A 35 10.17 26.58 -9.46
C GLY A 35 11.17 25.50 -9.07
N TYR A 36 10.69 24.39 -8.48
CA TYR A 36 11.55 23.29 -8.05
C TYR A 36 12.16 22.55 -9.25
N LEU A 37 11.44 22.44 -10.37
CA LEU A 37 11.99 21.88 -11.61
C LEU A 37 13.13 22.74 -12.17
N ALA A 38 12.95 24.06 -12.23
CA ALA A 38 13.95 24.99 -12.74
C ALA A 38 15.22 25.02 -11.88
N TYR A 39 15.07 25.19 -10.56
CA TYR A 39 16.21 25.17 -9.64
C TYR A 39 16.86 23.79 -9.55
N GLY A 40 16.06 22.73 -9.58
CA GLY A 40 16.53 21.35 -9.63
C GLY A 40 17.41 21.10 -10.86
N PHE A 41 17.02 21.59 -12.04
CA PHE A 41 17.85 21.53 -13.24
C PHE A 41 19.19 22.24 -13.04
N VAL A 42 19.20 23.47 -12.52
CA VAL A 42 20.44 24.23 -12.27
C VAL A 42 21.38 23.47 -11.33
N ILE A 43 20.85 22.94 -10.21
CA ILE A 43 21.62 22.22 -9.20
C ILE A 43 22.18 20.92 -9.76
N ILE A 44 21.38 20.14 -10.49
CA ILE A 44 21.83 18.89 -11.11
C ILE A 44 22.94 19.17 -12.13
N ASN A 45 22.81 20.20 -12.97
CA ASN A 45 23.86 20.56 -13.93
C ASN A 45 25.17 20.94 -13.24
N TYR A 46 25.12 21.76 -12.19
CA TYR A 46 26.31 22.13 -11.43
C TYR A 46 26.94 20.91 -10.75
N ALA A 47 26.14 20.03 -10.16
CA ALA A 47 26.62 18.80 -9.55
C ALA A 47 27.32 17.88 -10.57
N ILE A 48 26.73 17.69 -11.76
CA ILE A 48 27.34 16.92 -12.85
C ILE A 48 28.65 17.57 -13.30
N PHE A 49 28.69 18.89 -13.45
CA PHE A 49 29.91 19.62 -13.82
C PHE A 49 31.04 19.40 -12.81
N ILE A 50 30.76 19.50 -11.51
CA ILE A 50 31.75 19.22 -10.46
C ILE A 50 32.22 17.77 -10.50
N ILE A 51 31.30 16.82 -10.69
CA ILE A 51 31.64 15.39 -10.82
C ILE A 51 32.58 15.19 -12.03
N CYS A 52 32.27 15.77 -13.18
CA CYS A 52 33.13 15.71 -14.37
C CYS A 52 34.51 16.32 -14.13
N LEU A 53 34.59 17.43 -13.38
CA LEU A 53 35.85 18.07 -13.02
C LEU A 53 36.70 17.13 -12.14
N ILE A 54 36.09 16.51 -11.12
CA ILE A 54 36.76 15.52 -10.26
C ILE A 54 37.28 14.35 -11.09
N PHE A 55 36.45 13.79 -11.99
CA PHE A 55 36.86 12.71 -12.89
C PHE A 55 38.02 13.12 -13.79
N LYS A 56 37.99 14.34 -14.34
CA LYS A 56 39.07 14.89 -15.17
C LYS A 56 40.37 15.01 -14.37
N ILE A 57 40.35 15.55 -13.15
CA ILE A 57 41.54 15.67 -12.29
C ILE A 57 42.12 14.28 -11.98
N LEU A 58 41.25 13.32 -11.62
CA LEU A 58 41.68 11.94 -11.35
C LEU A 58 42.36 11.33 -12.57
N PHE A 59 41.80 11.52 -13.78
CA PHE A 59 42.36 10.94 -15.01
C PHE A 59 43.67 11.60 -15.46
N ILE A 60 43.77 12.93 -15.34
CA ILE A 60 44.98 13.68 -15.72
C ILE A 60 46.19 13.31 -14.86
N HIS A 61 45.98 13.01 -13.57
CA HIS A 61 47.05 12.65 -12.66
C HIS A 61 46.98 11.16 -12.27
N PRO A 62 47.57 10.24 -13.06
CA PRO A 62 47.55 8.80 -12.76
C PRO A 62 48.21 8.44 -11.42
N LEU A 63 49.05 9.33 -10.87
CA LEU A 63 49.60 9.20 -9.52
C LEU A 63 48.51 9.30 -8.43
N LEU A 64 47.51 10.18 -8.59
CA LEU A 64 46.38 10.28 -7.67
C LEU A 64 45.55 9.01 -7.67
N ILE A 65 45.29 8.42 -8.84
CA ILE A 65 44.57 7.13 -8.94
C ILE A 65 45.32 6.04 -8.16
N LYS A 66 46.65 5.94 -8.34
CA LYS A 66 47.46 4.96 -7.61
C LYS A 66 47.42 5.17 -6.10
N ILE A 67 47.50 6.42 -5.63
CA ILE A 67 47.42 6.76 -4.20
C ILE A 67 46.05 6.39 -3.63
N VAL A 68 44.97 6.81 -4.29
CA VAL A 68 43.59 6.52 -3.88
C VAL A 68 43.34 5.01 -3.84
N LEU A 69 43.76 4.28 -4.88
CA LEU A 69 43.58 2.83 -4.96
C LEU A 69 44.38 2.11 -3.87
N LYS A 70 45.60 2.56 -3.56
CA LYS A 70 46.43 1.99 -2.48
C LYS A 70 45.77 2.12 -1.10
N ILE A 71 45.01 3.18 -0.86
CA ILE A 71 44.30 3.39 0.41
C ILE A 71 42.95 2.65 0.41
N LEU A 72 42.19 2.72 -0.70
CA LEU A 72 40.83 2.20 -0.76
C LEU A 72 40.77 0.68 -0.94
N ALA A 73 41.70 0.09 -1.69
CA ALA A 73 41.74 -1.35 -1.94
C ALA A 73 41.84 -2.20 -0.65
N PRO A 74 42.79 -1.96 0.29
CA PRO A 74 42.88 -2.75 1.51
C PRO A 74 41.65 -2.56 2.41
N LEU A 75 41.07 -1.36 2.46
CA LEU A 75 39.84 -1.09 3.21
C LEU A 75 38.65 -1.90 2.65
N PHE A 76 38.51 -1.95 1.32
CA PHE A 76 37.45 -2.71 0.67
C PHE A 76 37.65 -4.21 0.87
N ILE A 77 38.88 -4.71 0.76
CA ILE A 77 39.21 -6.12 1.02
C ILE A 77 38.87 -6.49 2.47
N LEU A 78 39.25 -5.65 3.45
CA LEU A 78 38.93 -5.88 4.86
C LEU A 78 37.41 -5.90 5.11
N PHE A 79 36.69 -4.95 4.52
CA PHE A 79 35.22 -4.89 4.60
C PHE A 79 34.56 -6.15 4.03
N ALA A 80 34.97 -6.56 2.83
CA ALA A 80 34.44 -7.75 2.17
C ALA A 80 34.76 -9.03 2.97
N LEU A 81 36.01 -9.18 3.43
CA LEU A 81 36.43 -10.31 4.25
C LEU A 81 35.61 -10.39 5.55
N LYS A 82 35.42 -9.26 6.25
CA LYS A 82 34.59 -9.19 7.46
C LYS A 82 33.15 -9.60 7.17
N HIS A 83 32.55 -9.09 6.08
CA HIS A 83 31.19 -9.45 5.69
C HIS A 83 31.05 -10.94 5.38
N ILE A 84 32.02 -11.53 4.67
CA ILE A 84 32.05 -12.96 4.37
C ILE A 84 32.17 -13.80 5.64
N ILE A 85 33.08 -13.45 6.56
CA ILE A 85 33.26 -14.14 7.83
C ILE A 85 31.98 -14.10 8.67
N VAL A 86 31.37 -12.92 8.83
CA VAL A 86 30.11 -12.76 9.58
C VAL A 86 28.99 -13.58 8.94
N TYR A 87 28.87 -13.55 7.62
CA TYR A 87 27.86 -14.33 6.89
C TYR A 87 28.06 -15.83 7.10
N CYS A 88 29.29 -16.33 6.95
CA CYS A 88 29.62 -17.74 7.16
C CYS A 88 29.36 -18.19 8.60
N LEU A 89 29.81 -17.43 9.61
CA LEU A 89 29.56 -17.73 11.02
C LEU A 89 28.06 -17.72 11.34
N THR A 90 27.33 -16.72 10.86
CA THR A 90 25.88 -16.63 11.08
C THR A 90 25.16 -17.84 10.47
N LYS A 91 25.48 -18.18 9.22
CA LYS A 91 24.82 -19.24 8.46
C LYS A 91 25.14 -20.65 8.95
N TYR A 92 26.39 -20.92 9.30
CA TYR A 92 26.85 -22.28 9.59
C TYR A 92 27.07 -22.57 11.07
N PHE A 93 27.29 -21.55 11.90
CA PHE A 93 27.65 -21.74 13.31
C PHE A 93 26.59 -21.22 14.28
N PHE A 94 25.90 -20.12 13.98
CA PHE A 94 24.92 -19.54 14.91
C PHE A 94 23.46 -19.96 14.65
N LEU A 95 23.04 -20.07 13.39
CA LEU A 95 21.64 -20.40 13.03
C LEU A 95 21.37 -21.91 13.00
N ARG A 96 20.43 -22.35 13.85
CA ARG A 96 19.90 -23.71 13.88
C ARG A 96 19.07 -24.09 12.65
N ILE A 97 18.40 -23.09 12.07
CA ILE A 97 17.31 -23.30 11.11
C ILE A 97 17.75 -24.00 9.82
N ILE A 98 18.95 -23.70 9.32
CA ILE A 98 19.49 -24.29 8.07
C ILE A 98 19.89 -25.75 8.28
N ARG A 99 20.27 -26.13 9.51
CA ARG A 99 20.59 -27.51 9.85
C ARG A 99 19.31 -28.32 10.03
N SER A 100 18.32 -27.74 10.72
CA SER A 100 17.00 -28.36 10.91
C SER A 100 16.25 -28.58 9.60
N HIS A 101 16.19 -27.57 8.71
CA HIS A 101 15.52 -27.70 7.41
C HIS A 101 16.18 -28.75 6.50
N ARG A 102 17.52 -28.86 6.52
CA ARG A 102 18.24 -29.89 5.76
C ARG A 102 17.92 -31.29 6.28
N ASN A 103 17.91 -31.47 7.59
CA ASN A 103 17.58 -32.78 8.20
C ASN A 103 16.11 -33.17 7.93
N LEU A 104 15.18 -32.21 8.02
CA LEU A 104 13.76 -32.47 7.70
C LEU A 104 13.57 -32.88 6.24
N ARG A 105 14.22 -32.17 5.31
CA ARG A 105 14.14 -32.48 3.88
C ARG A 105 14.72 -33.86 3.56
N GLN A 106 15.83 -34.25 4.18
CA GLN A 106 16.40 -35.59 4.04
C GLN A 106 15.47 -36.69 4.57
N ASN A 107 14.80 -36.44 5.70
CA ASN A 107 13.84 -37.39 6.26
C ASN A 107 12.61 -37.56 5.36
N ILE A 108 12.11 -36.48 4.75
CA ILE A 108 11.01 -36.52 3.78
C ILE A 108 11.42 -37.29 2.52
N GLU A 109 12.62 -37.04 1.99
CA GLU A 109 13.15 -37.76 0.82
C GLU A 109 13.33 -39.26 1.10
N HIS A 110 13.78 -39.63 2.31
CA HIS A 110 13.87 -41.04 2.73
C HIS A 110 12.50 -41.69 2.93
N GLN A 111 11.53 -40.99 3.52
CA GLN A 111 10.15 -41.49 3.63
C GLN A 111 9.51 -41.68 2.25
N GLN A 112 9.72 -40.76 1.32
CA GLN A 112 9.20 -40.88 -0.04
C GLN A 112 9.80 -42.08 -0.77
N LYS A 113 11.11 -42.32 -0.63
CA LYS A 113 11.76 -43.52 -1.20
C LYS A 113 11.22 -44.81 -0.58
N ASN A 114 11.06 -44.85 0.75
CA ASN A 114 10.50 -46.01 1.43
C ASN A 114 9.05 -46.28 1.03
N ASN A 115 8.23 -45.24 0.92
CA ASN A 115 6.84 -45.35 0.48
C ASN A 115 6.75 -45.81 -0.98
N GLN A 116 7.57 -45.26 -1.90
CA GLN A 116 7.64 -45.76 -3.28
C GLN A 116 8.06 -47.23 -3.36
N GLN A 117 8.99 -47.65 -2.49
CA GLN A 117 9.46 -49.03 -2.46
C GLN A 117 8.39 -49.97 -1.88
N GLN A 118 7.60 -49.49 -0.93
CA GLN A 118 6.41 -50.17 -0.41
C GLN A 118 5.30 -50.27 -1.46
N ASP A 119 5.07 -49.20 -2.25
CA ASP A 119 4.08 -49.16 -3.32
C ASP A 119 4.45 -50.13 -4.45
N ILE A 120 5.74 -50.21 -4.83
CA ILE A 120 6.25 -51.21 -5.79
C ILE A 120 6.09 -52.64 -5.25
N TYR A 121 6.23 -52.84 -3.94
CA TYR A 121 6.04 -54.14 -3.31
C TYR A 121 4.56 -54.53 -3.25
N ASN A 122 3.68 -53.59 -2.91
CA ASN A 122 2.23 -53.76 -2.88
C ASN A 122 1.68 -53.97 -4.30
N GLU A 123 2.15 -53.24 -5.31
CA GLU A 123 1.75 -53.44 -6.72
C GLU A 123 2.18 -54.82 -7.25
N ARG A 124 3.32 -55.36 -6.79
CA ARG A 124 3.70 -56.76 -7.05
C ARG A 124 2.84 -57.78 -6.30
N GLN A 125 2.32 -57.42 -5.12
CA GLN A 125 1.39 -58.27 -4.37
C GLN A 125 -0.03 -58.21 -4.93
N ASP A 126 -0.50 -57.05 -5.40
CA ASP A 126 -1.79 -56.84 -6.05
C ASP A 126 -1.83 -57.52 -7.43
N GLN A 127 -0.69 -57.60 -8.13
CA GLN A 127 -0.54 -58.46 -9.32
C GLN A 127 -0.56 -59.97 -9.01
N ALA A 128 -0.39 -60.36 -7.74
CA ALA A 128 -0.43 -61.75 -7.29
C ALA A 128 -1.74 -62.14 -6.56
N ILE A 129 -2.64 -61.19 -6.29
CA ILE A 129 -3.85 -61.44 -5.49
C ILE A 129 -5.03 -60.65 -6.09
N TYR A 130 -5.86 -61.32 -6.89
CA TYR A 130 -7.19 -60.82 -7.27
C TYR A 130 -8.24 -61.41 -6.33
N VAL A 131 -8.41 -60.87 -5.11
CA VAL A 131 -9.60 -61.06 -4.28
C VAL A 131 -9.80 -59.84 -3.35
N ASP A 132 -10.93 -59.17 -3.58
CA ASP A 132 -11.79 -58.37 -2.70
C ASP A 132 -11.30 -57.22 -1.80
N SER A 133 -11.82 -56.04 -2.17
CA SER A 133 -12.64 -55.12 -1.36
C SER A 133 -12.05 -54.26 -0.22
N SER A 134 -12.27 -52.96 -0.44
CA SER A 134 -12.59 -51.86 0.50
C SER A 134 -11.46 -51.17 1.27
N ALA A 135 -11.06 -50.00 0.76
CA ALA A 135 -10.32 -48.98 1.49
C ALA A 135 -11.20 -47.74 1.72
N SER A 136 -11.49 -47.46 2.99
CA SER A 136 -12.04 -46.19 3.48
C SER A 136 -10.91 -45.18 3.64
N SER A 137 -11.03 -44.02 3.00
CA SER A 137 -10.13 -42.88 3.17
C SER A 137 -10.72 -41.85 4.14
N THR A 138 -10.00 -41.57 5.22
CA THR A 138 -10.15 -40.33 5.99
C THR A 138 -8.76 -39.86 6.42
N SER A 139 -8.22 -38.88 5.69
CA SER A 139 -7.05 -38.10 6.10
C SER A 139 -7.50 -36.76 6.66
N SER A 140 -7.32 -36.59 7.96
CA SER A 140 -7.37 -35.33 8.69
C SER A 140 -6.34 -34.33 8.14
N THR A 141 -6.82 -33.15 7.77
CA THR A 141 -6.00 -31.98 7.44
C THR A 141 -6.39 -30.94 8.48
N ASP A 142 -5.51 -30.65 9.44
CA ASP A 142 -5.53 -29.55 10.42
C ASP A 142 -4.22 -29.76 11.22
N ASP A 143 -3.30 -28.85 11.52
CA ASP A 143 -3.12 -27.42 11.29
C ASP A 143 -1.60 -27.17 11.54
N ASP A 144 -0.81 -26.90 10.50
CA ASP A 144 0.60 -26.50 10.64
C ASP A 144 0.67 -24.98 10.91
N TYR A 145 0.28 -24.58 12.12
CA TYR A 145 0.59 -23.25 12.66
C TYR A 145 2.07 -23.23 13.08
N TYR A 146 2.97 -23.05 12.10
CA TYR A 146 4.38 -22.79 12.40
C TYR A 146 4.53 -21.41 13.04
N ASP A 147 4.73 -21.44 14.35
CA ASP A 147 5.14 -20.32 15.18
C ASP A 147 6.50 -19.77 14.67
N GLU A 148 6.46 -18.64 13.94
CA GLU A 148 7.65 -17.96 13.39
C GLU A 148 8.71 -17.65 14.45
N SER A 149 8.35 -17.60 15.73
CA SER A 149 9.27 -17.33 16.83
C SER A 149 10.35 -18.43 16.99
N HIS A 150 10.07 -19.66 16.56
CA HIS A 150 11.04 -20.76 16.54
C HIS A 150 11.96 -20.75 15.30
N LEU A 151 11.71 -19.89 14.31
CA LEU A 151 12.56 -19.76 13.12
C LEU A 151 13.92 -19.09 13.43
N PHE A 152 14.01 -18.33 14.53
CA PHE A 152 15.18 -17.53 14.91
C PHE A 152 15.90 -18.06 16.17
N THR A 153 15.96 -19.38 16.38
CA THR A 153 16.68 -19.93 17.55
C THR A 153 18.19 -20.03 17.28
N LEU A 154 18.99 -19.35 18.10
CA LEU A 154 20.46 -19.43 18.11
C LEU A 154 20.93 -20.69 18.86
N GLU A 155 21.85 -21.48 18.28
CA GLU A 155 22.40 -22.68 18.93
C GLU A 155 23.39 -22.31 20.05
N ASN A 156 24.42 -21.51 19.73
CA ASN A 156 25.48 -21.15 20.66
C ASN A 156 25.44 -19.66 21.01
N ARG A 157 24.57 -19.31 21.97
CA ARG A 157 24.37 -17.93 22.43
C ARG A 157 25.66 -17.33 23.02
N HIS A 158 26.44 -18.12 23.76
CA HIS A 158 27.70 -17.64 24.37
C HIS A 158 28.75 -17.27 23.33
N ALA A 159 28.97 -18.12 22.33
CA ALA A 159 29.90 -17.81 21.25
C ALA A 159 29.41 -16.64 20.39
N TYR A 160 28.09 -16.48 20.23
CA TYR A 160 27.52 -15.31 19.57
C TYR A 160 27.83 -14.03 20.35
N PHE A 161 27.61 -13.99 21.67
CA PHE A 161 27.94 -12.81 22.48
C PHE A 161 29.44 -12.51 22.48
N LEU A 162 30.30 -13.53 22.56
CA LEU A 162 31.75 -13.36 22.47
C LEU A 162 32.18 -12.79 21.10
N PHE A 163 31.58 -13.30 20.02
CA PHE A 163 31.84 -12.81 18.68
C PHE A 163 31.37 -11.37 18.49
N VAL A 164 30.18 -11.02 18.98
CA VAL A 164 29.66 -9.64 18.95
C VAL A 164 30.57 -8.70 19.72
N TYR A 165 31.06 -9.11 20.90
CA TYR A 165 31.99 -8.32 21.71
C TYR A 165 33.32 -8.06 20.97
N PHE A 166 33.91 -9.09 20.35
CA PHE A 166 35.12 -8.91 19.54
C PHE A 166 34.86 -8.05 18.29
N ASN A 167 33.74 -8.28 17.61
CA ASN A 167 33.39 -7.58 16.37
C ASN A 167 32.98 -6.12 16.60
N PHE A 168 32.58 -5.75 17.82
CA PHE A 168 32.22 -4.39 18.21
C PHE A 168 33.29 -3.36 17.83
N PHE A 169 34.57 -3.68 18.07
CA PHE A 169 35.68 -2.78 17.73
C PHE A 169 35.74 -2.47 16.23
N PHE A 170 35.58 -3.48 15.36
CA PHE A 170 35.54 -3.28 13.91
C PHE A 170 34.27 -2.54 13.46
N ASP A 171 33.14 -2.83 14.11
CA ASP A 171 31.87 -2.17 13.82
C ASP A 171 31.90 -0.67 14.16
N CYS A 172 32.67 -0.24 15.17
CA CYS A 172 32.87 1.19 15.44
C CYS A 172 33.50 1.93 14.26
N PHE A 173 34.58 1.39 13.67
CA PHE A 173 35.21 2.01 12.48
C PHE A 173 34.31 1.95 11.25
N LEU A 174 33.67 0.80 11.01
CA LEU A 174 32.70 0.66 9.92
C LEU A 174 31.49 1.58 10.11
N GLY A 175 31.11 1.86 11.36
CA GLY A 175 30.05 2.80 11.71
C GLY A 175 30.36 4.22 11.27
N ILE A 176 31.60 4.69 11.46
CA ILE A 176 32.06 6.00 10.97
C ILE A 176 31.97 6.06 9.43
N ILE A 177 32.49 5.03 8.75
CA ILE A 177 32.43 4.95 7.28
C ILE A 177 30.96 4.90 6.80
N SER A 178 30.12 4.12 7.46
CA SER A 178 28.69 4.02 7.18
C SER A 178 27.97 5.35 7.37
N CYS A 179 28.34 6.15 8.38
CA CYS A 179 27.83 7.50 8.60
C CYS A 179 28.19 8.43 7.43
N ILE A 180 29.45 8.42 6.98
CA ILE A 180 29.89 9.19 5.80
C ILE A 180 29.13 8.75 4.55
N LEU A 181 29.00 7.44 4.32
CA LEU A 181 28.24 6.90 3.19
C LEU A 181 26.75 7.24 3.29
N ARG A 182 26.18 7.31 4.50
CA ARG A 182 24.80 7.76 4.73
C ARG A 182 24.62 9.21 4.29
N LEU A 183 25.54 10.10 4.68
CA LEU A 183 25.53 11.50 4.24
C LEU A 183 25.65 11.59 2.72
N LEU A 184 26.60 10.86 2.11
CA LEU A 184 26.79 10.88 0.66
C LEU A 184 25.56 10.38 -0.10
N LYS A 185 25.00 9.23 0.30
CA LYS A 185 23.78 8.68 -0.30
C LYS A 185 22.59 9.63 -0.15
N SER A 186 22.45 10.25 1.03
CA SER A 186 21.39 11.23 1.28
C SER A 186 21.54 12.50 0.43
N SER A 187 22.77 12.98 0.22
CA SER A 187 23.04 14.15 -0.63
C SER A 187 22.75 13.85 -2.10
N ILE A 188 23.10 12.66 -2.58
CA ILE A 188 22.78 12.23 -3.95
C ILE A 188 21.26 12.11 -4.13
N ALA A 189 20.57 11.45 -3.18
CA ALA A 189 19.12 11.34 -3.21
C ALA A 189 18.46 12.74 -3.17
N LEU A 190 18.94 13.64 -2.32
CA LEU A 190 18.45 15.02 -2.24
C LEU A 190 18.56 15.72 -3.59
N ALA A 191 19.73 15.69 -4.25
CA ALA A 191 19.92 16.33 -5.54
C ALA A 191 19.01 15.74 -6.65
N LEU A 192 18.79 14.42 -6.65
CA LEU A 192 17.97 13.75 -7.66
C LEU A 192 16.46 13.93 -7.43
N TYR A 193 16.01 13.91 -6.18
CA TYR A 193 14.59 14.01 -5.84
C TYR A 193 14.10 15.44 -5.59
N MET A 194 15.00 16.41 -5.43
CA MET A 194 14.64 17.83 -5.28
C MET A 194 13.67 18.37 -6.35
N PRO A 195 13.79 18.05 -7.66
CA PRO A 195 12.86 18.56 -8.66
C PRO A 195 11.44 17.97 -8.56
N ARG A 196 11.29 16.87 -7.81
CA ARG A 196 10.05 16.10 -7.69
C ARG A 196 9.32 16.46 -6.39
N LEU A 197 8.05 16.82 -6.50
CA LEU A 197 7.20 17.20 -5.37
C LEU A 197 6.38 16.02 -4.80
N ASP A 198 6.42 14.85 -5.43
CA ASP A 198 5.69 13.67 -4.99
C ASP A 198 6.38 12.91 -3.83
N TYR A 199 7.59 13.32 -3.48
CA TYR A 199 8.35 12.81 -2.34
C TYR A 199 8.67 13.94 -1.38
N SER A 200 8.58 13.66 -0.08
CA SER A 200 9.15 14.54 0.94
C SER A 200 10.64 14.23 1.07
N ILE A 201 11.45 15.28 1.03
CA ILE A 201 12.89 15.17 1.32
C ILE A 201 13.11 14.75 2.78
N PHE A 202 12.19 15.15 3.66
CA PHE A 202 12.22 14.83 5.07
C PHE A 202 11.50 13.50 5.36
N GLY A 203 11.89 12.84 6.45
CA GLY A 203 11.27 11.58 6.87
C GLY A 203 9.78 11.73 7.24
N ARG A 204 9.07 10.59 7.40
CA ARG A 204 7.60 10.53 7.55
C ARG A 204 6.99 11.46 8.61
N SER A 205 7.72 11.68 9.71
CA SER A 205 7.28 12.56 10.80
C SER A 205 7.40 14.05 10.48
N LEU A 206 8.25 14.42 9.53
CA LEU A 206 8.60 15.80 9.19
C LEU A 206 8.10 16.21 7.79
N GLU A 207 7.30 15.35 7.13
CA GLU A 207 6.68 15.64 5.84
C GLU A 207 5.87 16.95 5.84
N GLY A 208 5.33 17.35 7.00
CA GLY A 208 4.56 18.60 7.14
C GLY A 208 5.39 19.89 7.04
N ILE A 209 6.72 19.80 7.17
CA ILE A 209 7.64 20.94 7.03
C ILE A 209 7.96 21.21 5.56
N ASP A 210 7.84 20.19 4.71
CA ASP A 210 8.13 20.30 3.29
C ASP A 210 6.99 21.04 2.56
N ASN A 211 7.23 22.30 2.22
CA ASN A 211 6.25 23.13 1.50
C ASN A 211 5.94 22.56 0.10
N GLY A 212 6.91 21.92 -0.56
CA GLY A 212 6.72 21.33 -1.87
C GLY A 212 5.79 20.11 -1.81
N TYR A 213 6.11 19.18 -0.90
CA TYR A 213 5.32 17.98 -0.69
C TYR A 213 3.92 18.28 -0.12
N THR A 214 3.80 19.22 0.82
CA THR A 214 2.50 19.61 1.38
C THR A 214 1.60 20.31 0.36
N ALA A 215 2.16 21.09 -0.55
CA ALA A 215 1.41 21.67 -1.67
C ALA A 215 0.89 20.57 -2.62
N TYR A 216 1.74 19.61 -3.00
CA TYR A 216 1.35 18.48 -3.85
C TYR A 216 0.26 17.62 -3.22
N THR A 217 0.44 17.22 -1.97
CA THR A 217 -0.55 16.37 -1.27
C THR A 217 -1.88 17.09 -1.05
N SER A 218 -1.86 18.40 -0.79
CA SER A 218 -3.07 19.22 -0.70
C SER A 218 -3.77 19.38 -2.05
N TYR A 219 -3.00 19.55 -3.13
CA TYR A 219 -3.53 19.60 -4.50
C TYR A 219 -4.26 18.30 -4.87
N ILE A 220 -3.62 17.15 -4.65
CA ILE A 220 -4.24 15.84 -4.91
C ILE A 220 -5.50 15.62 -4.04
N TYR A 221 -5.47 16.08 -2.79
CA TYR A 221 -6.64 16.02 -1.90
C TYR A 221 -7.82 16.79 -2.48
N VAL A 222 -7.61 18.06 -2.87
CA VAL A 222 -8.64 18.93 -3.45
C VAL A 222 -9.15 18.35 -4.77
N GLU A 223 -8.25 17.94 -5.67
CA GLU A 223 -8.61 17.36 -6.96
C GLU A 223 -9.48 16.10 -6.77
N ALA A 224 -9.11 15.22 -5.84
CA ALA A 224 -9.86 14.01 -5.58
C ALA A 224 -11.25 14.24 -4.99
N MET A 225 -11.42 15.29 -4.17
CA MET A 225 -12.71 15.63 -3.57
C MET A 225 -13.66 16.29 -4.57
N HIS A 226 -13.15 17.17 -5.44
CA HIS A 226 -13.99 17.90 -6.40
C HIS A 226 -14.20 17.18 -7.72
N THR A 227 -13.26 16.35 -8.16
CA THR A 227 -13.30 15.71 -9.48
C THR A 227 -13.39 14.18 -9.42
N HIS A 228 -14.12 13.65 -8.44
CA HIS A 228 -14.28 12.21 -8.30
C HIS A 228 -15.02 11.60 -9.52
N PRO A 229 -14.39 10.73 -10.33
CA PRO A 229 -14.95 10.30 -11.62
C PRO A 229 -16.27 9.54 -11.48
N ILE A 230 -16.43 8.73 -10.43
CA ILE A 230 -17.69 8.03 -10.15
C ILE A 230 -18.82 9.00 -9.83
N LEU A 231 -18.54 10.10 -9.12
CA LEU A 231 -19.56 11.07 -8.73
C LEU A 231 -19.97 11.92 -9.95
N ILE A 232 -19.00 12.33 -10.76
CA ILE A 232 -19.24 13.06 -12.01
C ILE A 232 -20.12 12.23 -12.94
N THR A 233 -19.73 10.98 -13.21
CA THR A 233 -20.48 10.08 -14.10
C THR A 233 -21.88 9.76 -13.54
N PHE A 234 -22.00 9.51 -12.24
CA PHE A 234 -23.31 9.32 -11.59
C PHE A 234 -24.22 10.54 -11.75
N THR A 235 -23.69 11.74 -11.53
CA THR A 235 -24.43 13.00 -11.66
C THR A 235 -24.85 13.24 -13.12
N GLN A 236 -23.96 12.95 -14.08
CA GLN A 236 -24.29 13.00 -15.51
C GLN A 236 -25.41 12.01 -15.86
N ILE A 237 -25.36 10.77 -15.36
CA ILE A 237 -26.42 9.79 -15.56
C ILE A 237 -27.76 10.31 -15.01
N ILE A 238 -27.77 10.90 -13.81
CA ILE A 238 -28.98 11.50 -13.23
C ILE A 238 -29.49 12.65 -14.10
N TYR A 239 -28.60 13.57 -14.49
CA TYR A 239 -28.93 14.74 -15.28
C TYR A 239 -29.55 14.35 -16.64
N MET A 240 -28.94 13.41 -17.35
CA MET A 240 -29.47 12.90 -18.62
C MET A 240 -30.83 12.22 -18.43
N ASN A 241 -31.01 11.43 -17.37
CA ASN A 241 -32.30 10.81 -17.06
C ASN A 241 -33.40 11.84 -16.75
N ILE A 242 -33.09 12.93 -16.05
CA ILE A 242 -34.03 14.03 -15.77
C ILE A 242 -34.39 14.75 -17.07
N LEU A 243 -33.42 15.05 -17.93
CA LEU A 243 -33.67 15.68 -19.22
C LEU A 243 -34.54 14.82 -20.13
N ASP A 244 -34.22 13.52 -20.23
CA ASP A 244 -35.00 12.59 -21.03
C ASP A 244 -36.41 12.42 -20.48
N LYS A 245 -36.58 12.42 -19.14
CA LYS A 245 -37.90 12.46 -18.51
C LYS A 245 -38.65 13.72 -18.90
N ARG A 246 -38.03 14.91 -18.82
CA ARG A 246 -38.67 16.18 -19.21
C ARG A 246 -39.05 16.22 -20.69
N ARG A 247 -38.23 15.63 -21.59
CA ARG A 247 -38.58 15.50 -23.02
C ARG A 247 -39.80 14.60 -23.21
N ARG A 248 -39.84 13.45 -22.53
CA ARG A 248 -40.99 12.55 -22.55
C ARG A 248 -42.23 13.23 -21.97
N ASP A 249 -42.14 13.89 -20.82
CA ASP A 249 -43.29 14.54 -20.17
C ASP A 249 -43.95 15.60 -21.09
N LYS A 250 -43.17 16.27 -21.96
CA LYS A 250 -43.71 17.16 -23.02
C LYS A 250 -44.45 16.43 -24.14
N GLN A 251 -44.05 15.20 -24.47
CA GLN A 251 -44.69 14.34 -25.48
C GLN A 251 -45.89 13.54 -24.90
N PHE A 252 -45.95 13.38 -23.58
CA PHE A 252 -46.91 12.51 -22.88
C PHE A 252 -48.28 13.14 -22.60
N LEU A 253 -48.57 14.36 -23.07
CA LEU A 253 -49.86 15.05 -22.90
C LEU A 253 -51.08 14.34 -23.55
N LEU A 254 -50.89 13.18 -24.19
CA LEU A 254 -51.91 12.40 -24.89
C LEU A 254 -52.04 10.93 -24.39
N ILE A 255 -51.36 10.54 -23.31
CA ILE A 255 -51.30 9.13 -22.85
C ILE A 255 -52.15 8.89 -21.60
N ASP A 256 -52.91 7.80 -21.59
CA ASP A 256 -53.81 7.37 -20.50
C ASP A 256 -53.07 7.13 -19.17
N GLU A 257 -53.56 7.72 -18.08
CA GLU A 257 -52.96 7.66 -16.73
C GLU A 257 -52.78 6.23 -16.22
N LYS A 258 -53.69 5.33 -16.58
CA LYS A 258 -53.65 3.92 -16.16
C LYS A 258 -52.40 3.20 -16.68
N GLN A 259 -52.00 3.48 -17.92
CA GLN A 259 -50.80 2.89 -18.52
C GLN A 259 -49.52 3.40 -17.85
N ILE A 260 -49.50 4.68 -17.44
CA ILE A 260 -48.36 5.29 -16.72
C ILE A 260 -48.16 4.64 -15.35
N ILE A 261 -49.25 4.43 -14.60
CA ILE A 261 -49.22 3.77 -13.28
C ILE A 261 -48.68 2.34 -13.41
N GLU A 262 -49.12 1.59 -14.42
CA GLU A 262 -48.67 0.22 -14.63
C GLU A 262 -47.18 0.13 -14.99
N GLN A 263 -46.70 1.04 -15.86
CA GLN A 263 -45.28 1.12 -16.19
C GLN A 263 -44.42 1.47 -14.95
N ASN A 264 -44.89 2.36 -14.09
CA ASN A 264 -44.19 2.71 -12.85
C ASN A 264 -44.16 1.53 -11.86
N LYS A 265 -45.25 0.76 -11.74
CA LYS A 265 -45.27 -0.49 -10.95
C LYS A 265 -44.26 -1.50 -11.48
N ARG A 266 -44.20 -1.72 -12.80
CA ARG A 266 -43.23 -2.62 -13.44
C ARG A 266 -41.78 -2.19 -13.17
N LYS A 267 -41.48 -0.89 -13.25
CA LYS A 267 -40.15 -0.34 -12.91
C LYS A 267 -39.78 -0.56 -11.44
N SER A 268 -40.72 -0.33 -10.52
CA SER A 268 -40.49 -0.55 -9.08
C SER A 268 -40.20 -2.02 -8.77
N ILE A 269 -40.92 -2.95 -9.39
CA ILE A 269 -40.68 -4.39 -9.23
C ILE A 269 -39.28 -4.77 -9.73
N ARG A 270 -38.88 -4.32 -10.93
CA ARG A 270 -37.53 -4.57 -11.46
C ARG A 270 -36.43 -4.04 -10.53
N PHE A 271 -36.59 -2.84 -9.98
CA PHE A 271 -35.63 -2.27 -9.03
C PHE A 271 -35.49 -3.10 -7.75
N ARG A 272 -36.61 -3.65 -7.23
CA ARG A 272 -36.59 -4.55 -6.07
C ARG A 272 -35.83 -5.85 -6.36
N TRP A 273 -36.01 -6.41 -7.55
CA TRP A 273 -35.27 -7.60 -7.99
C TRP A 273 -33.77 -7.33 -8.15
N PHE A 274 -33.38 -6.25 -8.82
CA PHE A 274 -31.97 -5.88 -8.95
C PHE A 274 -31.31 -5.66 -7.59
N LEU A 275 -32.01 -5.00 -6.67
CA LEU A 275 -31.53 -4.80 -5.30
C LEU A 275 -31.32 -6.13 -4.56
N LEU A 276 -32.24 -7.09 -4.71
CA LEU A 276 -32.12 -8.40 -4.09
C LEU A 276 -30.87 -9.13 -4.63
N ILE A 277 -30.68 -9.15 -5.95
CA ILE A 277 -29.51 -9.76 -6.61
C ILE A 277 -28.21 -9.13 -6.10
N THR A 278 -28.13 -7.80 -6.01
CA THR A 278 -26.94 -7.12 -5.49
C THR A 278 -26.64 -7.51 -4.04
N LEU A 279 -27.67 -7.65 -3.19
CA LEU A 279 -27.50 -8.03 -1.78
C LEU A 279 -27.10 -9.49 -1.61
N MET A 280 -27.65 -10.39 -2.42
CA MET A 280 -27.27 -11.81 -2.40
C MET A 280 -25.80 -12.00 -2.78
N ASN A 281 -25.31 -11.24 -3.77
CA ASN A 281 -23.92 -11.31 -4.21
C ASN A 281 -22.95 -10.55 -3.28
N ASN A 282 -23.44 -9.71 -2.35
CA ASN A 282 -22.62 -8.89 -1.46
C ASN A 282 -23.18 -8.94 -0.02
N LEU A 283 -22.97 -10.08 0.66
CA LEU A 283 -23.55 -10.34 1.99
C LEU A 283 -23.16 -9.31 3.05
N SER A 284 -21.93 -8.78 2.99
CA SER A 284 -21.43 -7.75 3.91
C SER A 284 -22.23 -6.43 3.86
N LEU A 285 -22.89 -6.12 2.74
CA LEU A 285 -23.69 -4.90 2.60
C LEU A 285 -25.04 -4.97 3.33
N ILE A 286 -25.49 -6.17 3.71
CA ILE A 286 -26.80 -6.37 4.37
C ILE A 286 -26.82 -5.69 5.74
N SER A 287 -25.77 -5.88 6.54
CA SER A 287 -25.66 -5.28 7.87
C SER A 287 -25.58 -3.76 7.77
N THR A 288 -24.71 -3.24 6.92
CA THR A 288 -24.51 -1.80 6.68
C THR A 288 -25.81 -1.13 6.20
N ARG A 289 -26.52 -1.75 5.26
CA ARG A 289 -27.81 -1.25 4.76
C ARG A 289 -28.88 -1.23 5.85
N ARG A 290 -28.99 -2.28 6.67
CA ARG A 290 -29.95 -2.33 7.78
C ARG A 290 -29.67 -1.21 8.79
N TYR A 291 -28.40 -1.00 9.14
CA TYR A 291 -27.99 0.09 10.02
C TYR A 291 -28.34 1.47 9.44
N HIS A 292 -27.95 1.74 8.20
CA HIS A 292 -28.23 3.03 7.55
C HIS A 292 -29.73 3.31 7.42
N ARG A 293 -30.54 2.28 7.13
CA ARG A 293 -32.00 2.43 7.06
C ARG A 293 -32.61 2.77 8.43
N LYS A 294 -32.12 2.16 9.52
CA LYS A 294 -32.54 2.52 10.88
C LYS A 294 -32.22 3.98 11.20
N MET A 295 -31.02 4.46 10.82
CA MET A 295 -30.63 5.86 11.01
C MET A 295 -31.54 6.83 10.27
N ILE A 296 -31.86 6.58 8.99
CA ILE A 296 -32.78 7.44 8.22
C ILE A 296 -34.16 7.50 8.88
N ILE A 297 -34.72 6.35 9.28
CA ILE A 297 -36.05 6.28 9.91
C ILE A 297 -36.05 7.04 11.24
N ASN A 298 -34.99 6.91 12.03
CA ASN A 298 -34.87 7.64 13.30
C ASN A 298 -34.74 9.16 13.07
N ASN A 299 -33.94 9.61 12.09
CA ASN A 299 -33.85 11.03 11.74
C ASN A 299 -35.18 11.60 11.24
N GLN A 300 -35.95 10.84 10.45
CA GLN A 300 -37.29 11.26 10.02
C GLN A 300 -38.25 11.40 11.20
N LYS A 301 -38.22 10.48 12.17
CA LYS A 301 -39.03 10.59 13.39
C LYS A 301 -38.64 11.79 14.25
N ILE A 302 -37.35 12.12 14.33
CA ILE A 302 -36.86 13.30 15.05
C ILE A 302 -37.33 14.59 14.35
N ASN A 303 -37.17 14.69 13.03
CA ASN A 303 -37.63 15.85 12.26
C ASN A 303 -39.15 16.05 12.32
N HIS A 304 -39.94 14.96 12.40
CA HIS A 304 -41.38 15.06 12.61
C HIS A 304 -41.76 15.57 14.01
N ARG A 305 -40.97 15.24 15.05
CA ARG A 305 -41.18 15.74 16.43
C ARG A 305 -40.79 17.22 16.57
N THR A 306 -39.70 17.65 15.95
CA THR A 306 -39.30 19.07 15.94
C THR A 306 -40.23 19.94 15.09
N SER A 307 -40.88 19.37 14.06
CA SER A 307 -41.87 20.07 13.23
C SER A 307 -43.24 20.21 13.91
N SER A 308 -43.61 19.28 14.81
CA SER A 308 -44.83 19.44 15.63
C SER A 308 -44.66 20.50 16.71
N ASP A 309 -43.46 20.64 17.27
CA ASP A 309 -43.16 21.64 18.32
C ASP A 309 -42.88 23.05 17.75
N SER A 310 -42.51 23.17 16.47
CA SER A 310 -42.24 24.45 15.79
C SER A 310 -43.45 25.05 15.06
N SER A 311 -44.65 24.50 15.25
CA SER A 311 -45.91 25.17 14.86
C SER A 311 -46.21 26.43 15.68
N LEU A 312 -45.32 26.79 16.62
CA LEU A 312 -45.36 28.04 17.39
C LEU A 312 -44.10 28.92 17.21
N SER A 313 -43.48 28.98 16.02
CA SER A 313 -42.60 30.12 15.70
C SER A 313 -42.35 30.23 14.20
N ASN A 314 -42.85 31.31 13.61
CA ASN A 314 -42.69 31.62 12.20
C ASN A 314 -41.23 31.82 11.77
N ARG A 315 -40.95 31.30 10.57
CA ARG A 315 -40.04 31.81 9.52
C ARG A 315 -38.55 31.97 9.84
N THR A 316 -37.74 31.10 9.24
CA THR A 316 -36.85 31.37 8.08
C THR A 316 -35.75 30.30 8.09
N ILE A 317 -35.81 29.33 7.17
CA ILE A 317 -34.70 28.40 6.96
C ILE A 317 -34.10 28.75 5.61
N THR A 318 -33.02 29.54 5.65
CA THR A 318 -32.06 29.68 4.57
C THR A 318 -31.42 28.32 4.33
N ILE A 319 -31.57 27.81 3.12
CA ILE A 319 -30.90 26.60 2.65
C ILE A 319 -29.48 27.02 2.27
N ASP A 320 -28.51 26.79 3.16
CA ASP A 320 -27.09 26.84 2.80
C ASP A 320 -26.80 25.65 1.88
N MET A 321 -26.76 25.93 0.58
CA MET A 321 -26.08 25.11 -0.40
C MET A 321 -24.60 25.51 -0.40
N CYS A 322 -23.78 24.82 0.41
CA CYS A 322 -22.35 24.78 0.15
C CYS A 322 -22.13 23.98 -1.15
N GLN A 323 -21.83 24.71 -2.22
CA GLN A 323 -21.20 24.22 -3.45
C GLN A 323 -19.72 23.92 -3.24
#